data_AF-W2C1L8-F1
#
_entry.id   AF-W2C1L8-F1
#
_cell.length_a   1.000
_cell.length_b   1.000
_cell.length_c   1.000
_cell.angle_alpha   90.00
_cell.angle_beta   90.00
_cell.angle_gamma   90.00
#
_symmetry.space_group_name_H-M   'P 1'
#
loop_
_entity.id
_entity.type
_entity.pdbx_description
1 polymer ?
#
loop_
_entity_poly.entity_id
_entity_poly.type
_entity_poly.pdbx_seq_one_letter_code
_entity_poly.pdbx_strand_id
1 'polypeptide(L)'
;MNLKGIVKIAVFSVIGFVLTMGLGFLTGSFGMLPSLYLSSALPTIIVAPVFVIMCKQVGQRGTAFLYFLLMGVFYVLMGMWPVIAVCAIAGVLAELVIGKKENYENKNMKIGAAFGAGMFIYSLHAMYFTFVFGVEGLTKQFPKMFTKDYATFLYDFYTPTNILICLLIAAVASVIGAYFGTYIYNKFFSDRKKKSVL
;
A
#
# COMPACT_ATOMS: atom_id res chain seq x y z
N MET A 1 -2.89 20.17 -10.90
CA MET A 1 -2.78 18.91 -11.65
C MET A 1 -3.76 18.90 -12.80
N ASN A 2 -3.41 18.37 -13.97
CA ASN A 2 -4.29 18.37 -15.14
C ASN A 2 -5.16 17.10 -15.20
N LEU A 3 -6.22 17.11 -16.03
CA LEU A 3 -7.14 15.99 -16.17
C LEU A 3 -6.43 14.69 -16.60
N LYS A 4 -5.49 14.77 -17.56
CA LYS A 4 -4.69 13.62 -18.01
C LYS A 4 -3.93 12.98 -16.83
N GLY A 5 -3.39 13.78 -15.91
CA GLY A 5 -2.72 13.32 -14.69
C GLY A 5 -3.69 12.60 -13.74
N ILE A 6 -4.85 13.20 -13.47
CA ILE A 6 -5.89 12.61 -12.61
C ILE A 6 -6.33 11.24 -13.16
N VAL A 7 -6.62 11.16 -14.46
CA VAL A 7 -7.04 9.92 -15.11
C VAL A 7 -5.97 8.83 -14.98
N LYS A 8 -4.69 9.18 -15.18
CA LYS A 8 -3.58 8.24 -14.97
C LYS A 8 -3.55 7.74 -13.52
N ILE A 9 -3.66 8.63 -12.53
CA ILE A 9 -3.68 8.24 -11.12
C ILE A 9 -4.81 7.25 -10.87
N ALA A 10 -6.03 7.54 -11.34
CA ALA A 10 -7.17 6.65 -11.17
C ALA A 10 -6.90 5.26 -11.76
N VAL A 11 -6.45 5.18 -13.02
CA VAL A 11 -6.15 3.90 -13.69
C VAL A 11 -5.06 3.11 -12.95
N PHE A 12 -3.94 3.76 -12.61
CA PHE A 12 -2.85 3.10 -11.90
C PHE A 12 -3.24 2.69 -10.47
N SER A 13 -4.11 3.45 -9.82
CA SER A 13 -4.64 3.10 -8.49
C SER A 13 -5.53 1.87 -8.55
N VAL A 14 -6.40 1.75 -9.56
CA VAL A 14 -7.21 0.54 -9.78
C VAL A 14 -6.31 -0.67 -10.06
N ILE A 15 -5.30 -0.53 -10.92
CA ILE A 15 -4.34 -1.62 -11.20
C ILE A 15 -3.61 -2.03 -9.92
N GLY A 16 -3.11 -1.05 -9.16
CA GLY A 16 -2.43 -1.31 -7.89
C GLY A 16 -3.33 -2.02 -6.88
N PHE A 17 -4.58 -1.58 -6.76
CA PHE A 17 -5.57 -2.17 -5.88
C PHE A 17 -5.88 -3.62 -6.24
N VAL A 18 -6.16 -3.90 -7.52
CA VAL A 18 -6.45 -5.26 -8.01
C VAL A 18 -5.26 -6.19 -7.76
N LEU A 19 -4.04 -5.73 -8.01
CA LEU A 19 -2.83 -6.50 -7.71
C LEU A 19 -2.67 -6.75 -6.21
N THR A 20 -2.89 -5.73 -5.36
CA THR A 20 -2.84 -5.89 -3.91
C THR A 20 -3.86 -6.92 -3.44
N MET A 21 -5.09 -6.86 -3.94
CA MET A 21 -6.15 -7.79 -3.57
C MET A 21 -5.88 -9.20 -4.07
N GLY A 22 -5.54 -9.37 -5.35
CA GLY A 22 -5.24 -10.68 -5.93
C GLY A 22 -4.08 -11.38 -5.20
N LEU A 23 -3.03 -10.64 -4.86
CA LEU A 23 -1.91 -11.16 -4.07
C LEU A 23 -2.29 -11.41 -2.61
N GLY A 24 -3.17 -10.59 -2.03
CA GLY A 24 -3.76 -10.84 -0.71
C GLY A 24 -4.51 -12.17 -0.65
N PHE A 25 -5.37 -12.45 -1.63
CA PHE A 25 -6.06 -13.74 -1.75
C PHE A 25 -5.08 -14.89 -1.96
N LEU A 26 -4.05 -14.70 -2.79
CA LEU A 26 -3.00 -15.70 -2.98
C LEU A 26 -2.28 -16.02 -1.66
N THR A 27 -1.91 -15.00 -0.87
CA THR A 27 -1.31 -15.23 0.45
C THR A 27 -2.26 -15.94 1.42
N GLY A 28 -3.57 -15.66 1.32
CA GLY A 28 -4.60 -16.37 2.09
C GLY A 28 -4.67 -17.86 1.76
N SER A 29 -4.37 -18.24 0.51
CA SER A 29 -4.38 -19.65 0.09
C SER A 29 -3.26 -20.50 0.73
N PHE A 30 -2.19 -19.87 1.24
CA PHE A 30 -1.13 -20.56 1.99
C PHE A 30 -1.52 -20.90 3.44
N GLY A 31 -2.73 -20.52 3.88
CA GLY A 31 -3.24 -20.77 5.21
C GLY A 31 -3.22 -19.53 6.11
N MET A 32 -3.96 -19.62 7.22
CA MET A 32 -4.26 -18.48 8.09
C MET A 32 -2.99 -17.85 8.70
N LEU A 33 -2.09 -18.64 9.29
CA LEU A 33 -0.88 -18.12 9.93
C LEU A 33 0.11 -17.48 8.93
N PRO A 34 0.50 -18.12 7.81
CA PRO A 34 1.35 -17.48 6.81
C PRO A 34 0.71 -16.22 6.22
N SER A 35 -0.61 -16.21 6.05
CA SER A 35 -1.32 -15.03 5.52
C SER A 35 -1.19 -13.82 6.45
N LEU A 36 -1.22 -13.98 7.77
CA LEU A 36 -1.08 -12.86 8.70
C LEU A 36 0.30 -12.21 8.68
N TYR A 37 1.35 -13.01 8.44
CA TYR A 37 2.71 -12.50 8.31
C TYR A 37 3.03 -11.93 6.92
N LEU A 38 2.51 -12.54 5.85
CA LEU A 38 2.89 -12.23 4.47
C LEU A 38 1.86 -11.43 3.67
N SER A 39 0.64 -11.23 4.20
CA SER A 39 -0.48 -10.60 3.48
C SER A 39 -0.13 -9.26 2.85
N SER A 40 0.72 -8.47 3.50
CA SER A 40 1.16 -7.17 2.99
C SER A 40 2.50 -7.22 2.27
N ALA A 41 3.32 -8.26 2.49
CA ALA A 41 4.69 -8.33 1.99
C ALA A 41 4.76 -8.53 0.47
N LEU A 42 4.06 -9.54 -0.06
CA LEU A 42 4.04 -9.82 -1.51
C LEU A 42 3.40 -8.68 -2.32
N PRO A 43 2.21 -8.15 -1.93
CA PRO A 43 1.65 -6.97 -2.57
C PRO A 43 2.60 -5.79 -2.64
N THR A 44 3.31 -5.51 -1.54
CA THR A 44 4.24 -4.37 -1.48
C THR A 44 5.35 -4.50 -2.52
N ILE A 45 5.90 -5.68 -2.75
CA ILE A 45 6.98 -5.84 -3.72
C ILE A 45 6.44 -5.69 -5.16
N ILE A 46 5.34 -6.38 -5.47
CA ILE A 46 4.83 -6.45 -6.86
C ILE A 46 4.14 -5.16 -7.30
N VAL A 47 3.50 -4.42 -6.39
CA VAL A 47 2.78 -3.18 -6.71
C VAL A 47 3.74 -1.97 -6.80
N ALA A 48 4.94 -2.06 -6.22
CA ALA A 48 5.89 -0.95 -6.23
C ALA A 48 6.22 -0.39 -7.63
N PRO A 49 6.48 -1.19 -8.67
CA PRO A 49 6.71 -0.67 -10.02
C PRO A 49 5.52 0.14 -10.55
N VAL A 50 4.30 -0.31 -10.31
CA VAL A 50 3.05 0.36 -10.75
C VAL A 50 2.98 1.76 -10.16
N PHE A 51 3.23 1.88 -8.86
CA PHE A 51 3.25 3.17 -8.17
C PHE A 51 4.38 4.08 -8.66
N VAL A 52 5.60 3.56 -8.79
CA VAL A 52 6.76 4.36 -9.23
C VAL A 52 6.56 4.88 -10.64
N ILE A 53 6.07 4.04 -11.56
CA ILE A 53 5.74 4.43 -12.94
C ILE A 53 4.69 5.54 -12.94
N MET A 54 3.61 5.37 -12.18
CA MET A 54 2.55 6.39 -12.07
C MET A 54 3.12 7.73 -11.62
N CYS A 55 3.84 7.77 -10.49
CA CYS A 55 4.40 9.00 -9.95
C CYS A 55 5.35 9.68 -10.95
N LYS A 56 6.21 8.91 -11.62
CA LYS A 56 7.14 9.41 -12.65
C LYS A 56 6.44 9.92 -13.91
N GLN A 57 5.30 9.34 -14.28
CA GLN A 57 4.54 9.75 -15.46
C GLN A 57 3.65 10.97 -15.22
N VAL A 58 3.14 11.14 -14.00
CA VAL A 58 2.33 12.31 -13.63
C VAL A 58 3.22 13.50 -13.30
N GLY A 59 4.34 13.29 -12.59
CA GLY A 59 5.36 14.32 -12.40
C GLY A 59 4.95 15.47 -11.47
N GLN A 60 3.92 15.28 -10.63
CA GLN A 60 3.32 16.38 -9.84
C GLN A 60 3.11 16.00 -8.38
N ARG A 61 3.22 17.00 -7.50
CA ARG A 61 2.91 16.85 -6.07
C ARG A 61 1.45 16.45 -5.86
N GLY A 62 1.20 15.68 -4.81
CA GLY A 62 -0.11 15.13 -4.50
C GLY A 62 -0.43 13.82 -5.23
N THR A 63 0.43 13.38 -6.16
CA THR A 63 0.22 12.11 -6.89
C THR A 63 0.25 10.91 -5.96
N ALA A 64 1.19 10.88 -5.01
CA ALA A 64 1.33 9.77 -4.07
C ALA A 64 0.17 9.77 -3.07
N PHE A 65 -0.20 10.95 -2.57
CA PHE A 65 -1.34 11.08 -1.66
C PHE A 65 -2.65 10.61 -2.30
N LEU A 66 -2.93 11.03 -3.53
CA LEU A 66 -4.15 10.64 -4.23
C LEU A 66 -4.21 9.14 -4.53
N TYR A 67 -3.08 8.51 -4.82
CA TYR A 67 -3.02 7.06 -5.00
C TYR A 67 -3.44 6.32 -3.73
N PHE A 68 -2.85 6.64 -2.58
CA PHE A 68 -3.22 6.01 -1.31
C PHE A 68 -4.66 6.37 -0.91
N LEU A 69 -5.10 7.61 -1.15
CA LEU A 69 -6.48 8.01 -0.88
C LEU A 69 -7.48 7.18 -1.70
N LEU A 70 -7.22 6.97 -2.99
CA LEU A 70 -8.05 6.12 -3.85
C LEU A 70 -8.05 4.66 -3.38
N MET A 71 -6.90 4.13 -2.96
CA MET A 71 -6.85 2.80 -2.31
C MET A 71 -7.79 2.76 -1.10
N GLY A 72 -7.78 3.78 -0.25
CA GLY A 72 -8.69 3.91 0.89
C GLY A 72 -10.16 3.98 0.48
N VAL A 73 -10.48 4.74 -0.58
CA VAL A 73 -11.85 4.81 -1.14
C VAL A 73 -12.32 3.43 -1.61
N PHE A 74 -11.48 2.65 -2.29
CA PHE A 74 -11.85 1.29 -2.70
C PHE A 74 -12.16 0.38 -1.51
N TYR A 75 -11.41 0.49 -0.41
CA TYR A 75 -11.73 -0.23 0.83
C TYR A 75 -13.03 0.24 1.49
N VAL A 76 -13.33 1.53 1.46
CA VAL A 76 -14.62 2.07 1.94
C VAL A 76 -15.78 1.45 1.17
N LEU A 77 -15.66 1.34 -0.16
CA LEU A 77 -16.68 0.70 -1.00
C LEU A 77 -16.88 -0.79 -0.66
N MET A 78 -15.85 -1.46 -0.14
CA MET A 78 -15.93 -2.84 0.35
C MET A 78 -16.46 -2.95 1.79
N GLY A 79 -16.83 -1.83 2.42
CA GLY A 79 -17.33 -1.78 3.80
C GLY A 79 -16.24 -1.64 4.87
N MET A 80 -14.96 -1.51 4.50
CA MET A 80 -13.84 -1.30 5.42
C MET A 80 -13.50 0.18 5.57
N TRP A 81 -14.48 0.98 6.01
CA TRP A 81 -14.33 2.44 6.02
C TRP A 81 -13.12 2.98 6.81
N PRO A 82 -12.67 2.41 7.96
CA PRO A 82 -11.55 2.98 8.70
C PRO A 82 -10.20 2.88 7.97
N VAL A 83 -10.10 2.03 6.93
CA VAL A 83 -8.87 1.93 6.12
C VAL A 83 -8.56 3.25 5.43
N ILE A 84 -9.56 4.07 5.10
CA ILE A 84 -9.33 5.36 4.45
C ILE A 84 -8.47 6.30 5.30
N ALA A 85 -8.62 6.25 6.64
CA ALA A 85 -7.82 7.05 7.55
C ALA A 85 -6.36 6.60 7.54
N VAL A 86 -6.11 5.28 7.59
CA VAL A 86 -4.76 4.69 7.49
C VAL A 86 -4.12 5.04 6.15
N CYS A 87 -4.87 4.92 5.05
CA CYS A 87 -4.43 5.28 3.71
C CYS A 87 -4.13 6.78 3.57
N ALA A 88 -4.93 7.66 4.19
CA ALA A 88 -4.65 9.09 4.19
C ALA A 88 -3.33 9.41 4.90
N ILE A 89 -3.07 8.80 6.06
CA ILE A 89 -1.80 8.94 6.79
C ILE A 89 -0.64 8.41 5.95
N ALA A 90 -0.79 7.23 5.35
CA ALA A 90 0.21 6.64 4.45
C ALA A 90 0.51 7.56 3.24
N GLY A 91 -0.52 8.16 2.65
CA GLY A 91 -0.39 9.09 1.53
C GLY A 91 0.33 10.38 1.92
N VAL A 92 0.02 10.94 3.10
CA VAL A 92 0.72 12.13 3.62
C VAL A 92 2.18 11.80 3.86
N LEU A 93 2.47 10.68 4.52
CA LEU A 93 3.84 10.24 4.75
C LEU A 93 4.60 10.03 3.43
N ALA A 94 3.97 9.41 2.43
CA ALA A 94 4.56 9.23 1.11
C ALA A 94 4.91 10.57 0.45
N GLU A 95 4.00 11.56 0.45
CA GLU A 95 4.29 12.90 -0.08
C GLU A 95 5.41 13.60 0.69
N LEU A 96 5.47 13.45 2.02
CA LEU A 96 6.56 14.01 2.84
C LEU A 96 7.91 13.40 2.48
N VAL A 97 7.97 12.07 2.27
CA VAL A 97 9.20 11.37 1.87
C VAL A 97 9.65 11.79 0.48
N ILE A 98 8.73 12.04 -0.46
CA ILE A 98 9.07 12.59 -1.78
C ILE A 98 9.53 14.04 -1.65
N GLY A 99 8.83 14.86 -0.87
CA GLY A 99 9.19 16.24 -0.55
C GLY A 99 9.08 17.20 -1.74
N LYS A 100 10.16 17.35 -2.51
CA LYS A 100 10.24 18.33 -3.62
C LYS A 100 9.66 17.76 -4.91
N LYS A 101 9.04 18.64 -5.72
CA LYS A 101 8.48 18.27 -7.04
C LYS A 101 9.55 17.66 -7.96
N GLU A 102 10.77 18.17 -7.91
CA GLU A 102 11.94 17.66 -8.66
C GLU A 102 12.17 16.16 -8.45
N ASN A 103 11.84 15.63 -7.27
CA ASN A 103 12.00 14.20 -6.97
C ASN A 103 11.01 13.32 -7.74
N TYR A 104 9.91 13.89 -8.25
CA TYR A 104 9.06 13.18 -9.20
C TYR A 104 9.73 12.97 -10.56
N GLU A 105 10.68 13.82 -10.95
CA GLU A 105 11.29 13.79 -12.28
C GLU A 105 12.66 13.10 -12.28
N ASN A 106 13.44 13.30 -11.22
CA ASN A 106 14.81 12.78 -11.08
C ASN A 106 14.87 11.25 -10.99
N LYS A 107 15.91 10.59 -11.51
CA LYS A 107 16.10 9.12 -11.36
C LYS A 107 16.54 8.70 -9.94
N ASN A 108 15.94 9.26 -8.89
CA ASN A 108 16.29 8.98 -7.50
C ASN A 108 15.34 7.97 -6.84
N MET A 109 15.74 7.48 -5.67
CA MET A 109 15.00 6.48 -4.90
C MET A 109 13.87 7.09 -4.04
N LYS A 110 13.60 8.40 -4.14
CA LYS A 110 12.64 9.08 -3.25
C LYS A 110 11.21 8.56 -3.44
N ILE A 111 10.80 8.28 -4.68
CA ILE A 111 9.46 7.73 -4.96
C ILE A 111 9.36 6.29 -4.47
N GLY A 112 10.38 5.46 -4.69
CA GLY A 112 10.41 4.10 -4.16
C GLY A 112 10.36 4.10 -2.63
N ALA A 113 11.19 4.93 -1.98
CA ALA A 113 11.20 5.08 -0.53
C ALA A 113 9.84 5.58 0.01
N ALA A 114 9.19 6.50 -0.69
CA ALA A 114 7.86 6.97 -0.34
C ALA A 114 6.79 5.90 -0.45
N PHE A 115 6.87 5.06 -1.49
CA PHE A 115 6.00 3.90 -1.62
C PHE A 115 6.22 2.92 -0.47
N GLY A 116 7.48 2.58 -0.17
CA GLY A 116 7.81 1.70 0.95
C GLY A 116 7.30 2.26 2.28
N ALA A 117 7.52 3.55 2.57
CA ALA A 117 7.03 4.19 3.78
C ALA A 117 5.50 4.19 3.87
N GLY A 118 4.80 4.50 2.77
CA GLY A 118 3.33 4.45 2.72
C GLY A 118 2.80 3.02 2.89
N MET A 119 3.39 2.04 2.21
CA MET A 119 3.00 0.63 2.33
C MET A 119 3.30 0.05 3.70
N PHE A 120 4.37 0.50 4.36
CA PHE A 120 4.66 0.13 5.74
C PHE A 120 3.50 0.56 6.66
N ILE A 121 3.09 1.82 6.63
CA ILE A 121 1.94 2.30 7.43
C ILE A 121 0.66 1.57 7.05
N TYR A 122 0.39 1.44 5.75
CA TYR A 122 -0.77 0.71 5.25
C TYR A 122 -0.79 -0.73 5.74
N SER A 123 0.36 -1.43 5.81
CA SER A 123 0.44 -2.81 6.29
C SER A 123 0.02 -3.00 7.75
N LEU A 124 0.03 -1.94 8.55
CA LEU A 124 -0.35 -1.98 9.96
C LEU A 124 -1.87 -1.89 10.18
N HIS A 125 -2.67 -1.73 9.13
CA HIS A 125 -4.13 -1.56 9.28
C HIS A 125 -4.79 -2.71 10.06
N ALA A 126 -4.36 -3.96 9.88
CA ALA A 126 -4.91 -5.10 10.61
C ALA A 126 -4.60 -5.02 12.12
N MET A 127 -3.38 -4.64 12.50
CA MET A 127 -3.00 -4.40 13.90
C MET A 127 -3.79 -3.22 14.48
N TYR A 128 -3.86 -2.11 13.75
CA TYR A 128 -4.63 -0.93 14.15
C TYR A 128 -6.09 -1.28 14.42
N PHE A 129 -6.71 -2.09 13.56
CA PHE A 129 -8.10 -2.52 13.74
C PHE A 129 -8.29 -3.38 14.98
N THR A 130 -7.39 -4.34 15.20
CA THR A 130 -7.48 -5.20 16.38
C THR A 130 -7.30 -4.44 17.69
N PHE A 131 -6.37 -3.47 17.75
CA PHE A 131 -6.13 -2.71 18.98
C PHE A 131 -7.15 -1.61 19.24
N VAL A 132 -7.63 -0.91 18.20
CA VAL A 132 -8.56 0.21 18.38
C VAL A 132 -9.99 -0.27 18.59
N PHE A 133 -10.43 -1.28 17.86
CA PHE A 133 -11.79 -1.77 17.96
C PHE A 133 -11.93 -2.93 18.95
N GLY A 134 -10.86 -3.68 19.20
CA GLY A 134 -10.94 -4.91 20.00
C GLY A 134 -11.87 -5.96 19.38
N VAL A 135 -12.08 -7.06 20.09
CA VAL A 135 -12.93 -8.17 19.60
C VAL A 135 -14.38 -7.71 19.39
N GLU A 136 -14.94 -6.95 20.32
CA GLU A 136 -16.33 -6.49 20.23
C GLU A 136 -16.54 -5.42 19.16
N GLY A 137 -15.61 -4.47 19.02
CA GLY A 137 -15.73 -3.43 17.99
C GLY A 137 -15.56 -4.00 16.59
N LEU A 138 -14.62 -4.95 16.40
CA LEU A 138 -14.45 -5.64 15.12
C LEU A 138 -15.71 -6.38 14.70
N THR A 139 -16.31 -7.17 15.61
CA THR A 139 -17.52 -7.94 15.30
C THR A 139 -18.76 -7.06 15.11
N LYS A 140 -18.88 -5.94 15.83
CA LYS A 140 -19.99 -4.98 15.63
C LYS A 140 -19.86 -4.16 14.36
N GLN A 141 -18.64 -3.71 14.04
CA GLN A 141 -18.40 -2.80 12.92
C GLN A 141 -18.26 -3.54 11.60
N PHE A 142 -17.80 -4.79 11.64
CA PHE A 142 -17.58 -5.63 10.47
C PHE A 142 -18.18 -7.05 10.67
N PRO A 143 -19.49 -7.17 10.96
CA PRO A 143 -20.13 -8.44 11.30
C PRO A 143 -20.08 -9.48 10.16
N LYS A 144 -19.89 -9.01 8.92
CA LYS A 144 -19.75 -9.88 7.73
C LYS A 144 -18.32 -10.39 7.51
N MET A 145 -17.30 -9.78 8.13
CA MET A 145 -15.89 -10.14 7.95
C MET A 145 -15.29 -10.78 9.21
N PHE A 146 -15.73 -10.40 10.39
CA PHE A 146 -15.17 -10.88 11.65
C PHE A 146 -16.23 -11.63 12.45
N THR A 147 -16.09 -12.95 12.54
CA THR A 147 -16.77 -13.74 13.58
C THR A 147 -16.09 -13.51 14.92
N LYS A 148 -16.79 -13.79 16.03
CA LYS A 148 -16.22 -13.63 17.37
C LYS A 148 -14.98 -14.49 17.57
N ASP A 149 -14.97 -15.71 17.05
CA ASP A 149 -13.84 -16.62 17.14
C ASP A 149 -12.64 -16.11 16.34
N TYR A 150 -12.87 -15.59 15.12
CA TYR A 150 -11.81 -15.02 14.29
C TYR A 150 -11.24 -13.73 14.89
N ALA A 151 -12.09 -12.85 15.43
CA ALA A 151 -11.65 -11.63 16.09
C ALA A 151 -10.84 -11.92 17.36
N THR A 152 -11.25 -12.93 18.15
CA THR A 152 -10.49 -13.40 19.31
C THR A 152 -9.13 -13.96 18.89
N PHE A 153 -9.12 -14.83 17.87
CA PHE A 153 -7.89 -15.37 17.31
C PHE A 153 -6.92 -14.27 16.85
N LEU A 154 -7.41 -13.24 16.15
CA LEU A 154 -6.57 -12.11 15.72
C LEU A 154 -6.02 -11.32 16.91
N TYR A 155 -6.82 -11.12 17.95
CA TYR A 155 -6.38 -10.44 19.16
C TYR A 155 -5.27 -11.23 19.87
N ASP A 156 -5.47 -12.53 20.05
CA ASP A 156 -4.49 -13.42 20.70
C ASP A 156 -3.24 -13.63 19.82
N PHE A 157 -3.38 -13.55 18.50
CA PHE A 157 -2.26 -13.64 17.57
C PHE A 157 -1.29 -12.46 17.75
N TYR A 158 -1.78 -11.24 18.03
CA TYR A 158 -0.93 -10.06 18.19
C TYR A 158 -0.25 -9.99 19.57
N THR A 159 0.51 -11.04 19.91
CA THR A 159 1.49 -11.01 21.00
C THR A 159 2.65 -10.06 20.68
N PRO A 160 3.39 -9.54 21.67
CA PRO A 160 4.55 -8.66 21.43
C PRO A 160 5.58 -9.24 20.44
N THR A 161 5.83 -10.56 20.53
CA THR A 161 6.73 -11.27 19.63
C THR A 161 6.20 -11.28 18.19
N ASN A 162 4.92 -11.61 17.99
CA ASN A 162 4.33 -11.69 16.65
C ASN A 162 4.21 -10.29 16.01
N ILE A 163 3.89 -9.26 16.80
CA ILE A 163 3.92 -7.87 16.35
C ILE A 163 5.32 -7.51 15.85
N LEU A 164 6.36 -7.83 16.62
CA LEU A 164 7.74 -7.54 16.22
C LEU A 164 8.10 -8.24 14.90
N ILE A 165 7.71 -9.50 14.75
CA ILE A 165 7.92 -10.26 13.51
C ILE A 165 7.17 -9.61 12.33
N CYS A 166 5.89 -9.27 12.49
CA CYS A 166 5.10 -8.58 11.46
C CYS A 166 5.74 -7.24 11.06
N LEU A 167 6.20 -6.45 12.03
CA LEU A 167 6.88 -5.18 11.78
C LEU A 167 8.18 -5.37 11.01
N LEU A 168 8.98 -6.37 11.37
CA LEU A 168 10.23 -6.68 10.67
C LEU A 168 9.97 -7.12 9.23
N ILE A 169 8.99 -8.00 9.00
CA ILE A 169 8.61 -8.45 7.66
C ILE A 169 8.10 -7.27 6.82
N ALA A 170 7.22 -6.44 7.38
CA ALA A 170 6.69 -5.26 6.71
C ALA A 170 7.79 -4.26 6.35
N ALA A 171 8.75 -4.02 7.26
CA ALA A 171 9.88 -3.15 7.01
C ALA A 171 10.78 -3.68 5.89
N VAL A 172 11.16 -4.98 5.95
CA VAL A 172 11.98 -5.62 4.92
C VAL A 172 11.27 -5.60 3.56
N ALA A 173 9.99 -5.97 3.51
CA ALA A 173 9.21 -5.95 2.27
C ALA A 173 9.07 -4.53 1.69
N SER A 174 8.91 -3.52 2.54
CA SER A 174 8.84 -2.12 2.14
C SER A 174 10.15 -1.63 1.54
N VAL A 175 11.27 -2.02 2.12
CA VAL A 175 12.61 -1.72 1.59
C VAL A 175 12.81 -2.43 0.24
N ILE A 176 12.54 -3.74 0.16
CA ILE A 176 12.66 -4.51 -1.08
C ILE A 176 11.76 -3.91 -2.17
N GLY A 177 10.50 -3.60 -1.85
CA GLY A 177 9.55 -2.97 -2.77
C GLY A 177 10.05 -1.61 -3.27
N ALA A 178 10.60 -0.77 -2.39
CA ALA A 178 11.18 0.52 -2.76
C ALA A 178 12.32 0.37 -3.80
N TYR A 179 13.26 -0.55 -3.54
CA TYR A 179 14.36 -0.83 -4.47
C TYR A 179 13.87 -1.45 -5.76
N PHE A 180 12.98 -2.45 -5.69
CA PHE A 180 12.46 -3.18 -6.84
C PHE A 180 11.65 -2.27 -7.77
N GLY A 181 10.72 -1.48 -7.23
CA GLY A 181 9.93 -0.52 -8.01
C GLY A 181 10.81 0.51 -8.72
N THR A 182 11.83 1.03 -8.03
CA THR A 182 12.79 1.98 -8.61
C THR A 182 13.65 1.31 -9.68
N TYR A 183 14.11 0.09 -9.45
CA TYR A 183 14.91 -0.70 -10.40
C TYR A 183 14.15 -0.97 -11.70
N ILE A 184 12.91 -1.47 -11.61
CA ILE A 184 12.09 -1.77 -12.79
C ILE A 184 11.85 -0.51 -13.61
N TYR A 185 11.53 0.62 -12.96
CA TYR A 185 11.38 1.90 -13.65
C TYR A 185 12.65 2.31 -14.40
N ASN A 186 13.80 2.29 -13.71
CA ASN A 186 15.07 2.72 -14.29
C ASN A 186 15.54 1.80 -15.42
N LYS A 187 15.29 0.49 -15.33
CA LYS A 187 15.72 -0.48 -16.34
C LYS A 187 14.84 -0.48 -17.60
N PHE A 188 13.53 -0.32 -17.45
CA PHE A 188 12.57 -0.57 -18.54
C PHE A 188 11.76 0.65 -19.00
N PHE A 189 11.76 1.75 -18.23
CA PHE A 189 10.86 2.89 -18.47
C PHE A 189 11.56 4.24 -18.51
N SER A 190 12.72 4.41 -17.87
CA SER A 190 13.36 5.73 -17.78
C SER A 190 13.74 6.32 -19.13
N ASP A 191 14.05 5.48 -20.12
CA ASP A 191 14.53 5.91 -21.43
C ASP A 191 13.39 6.06 -22.44
N ARG A 192 12.17 5.61 -22.10
CA ARG A 192 10.98 5.83 -22.93
C ARG A 192 10.52 7.29 -22.98
N LYS A 193 10.99 8.15 -22.05
CA LYS A 193 10.81 9.61 -22.17
C LYS A 193 11.41 10.18 -23.46
N LYS A 194 12.36 9.49 -24.11
CA LYS A 194 12.93 9.89 -25.42
C LYS A 194 12.16 9.37 -26.64
N LYS A 195 11.12 8.52 -26.48
CA LYS A 195 10.43 7.88 -27.61
C LYS A 195 8.89 7.92 -27.56
N SER A 196 8.28 8.71 -26.66
CA SER A 196 6.81 8.83 -26.62
C SER A 196 6.34 9.97 -27.51
N VAL A 197 5.74 9.63 -28.65
CA VAL A 197 5.08 10.52 -29.62
C VAL A 197 3.61 10.79 -29.21
N LEU A 198 3.35 10.97 -27.91
CA LEU A 198 2.02 11.21 -27.31
C LEU A 198 2.09 12.16 -26.12
#